data_AF-A0A964MFD2-F1
#
_entry.id   AF-A0A964MFD2-F1
#
_cell.length_a   1.000
_cell.length_b   1.000
_cell.length_c   1.000
_cell.angle_alpha   90.00
_cell.angle_beta   90.00
_cell.angle_gamma   90.00
#
_symmetry.space_group_name_H-M   'P 1'
#
loop_
_entity.id
_entity.type
_entity.pdbx_description
1 polymer ?
#
loop_
_entity_poly.entity_id
_entity_poly.type
_entity_poly.pdbx_seq_one_letter_code
_entity_poly.pdbx_strand_id
1 'polypeptide(L)'
;MDNQTRDKILKAITSEFDSFDATSFSEGLRLGDIPGWDSMSSINLQMALETEFAVELKDVSLVDSDTIATIVRLLGDHGVNV
;
A
#
# COMPACT_ATOMS: atom_id res chain seq x y z
N MET A 1 3.48 3.88 12.55
CA MET A 1 2.95 2.54 12.26
C MET A 1 3.71 1.47 13.06
N ASP A 2 3.07 0.38 13.49
CA ASP A 2 3.77 -0.75 14.13
C ASP A 2 4.50 -1.66 13.11
N ASN A 3 5.38 -2.55 13.58
CA ASN A 3 6.18 -3.43 12.71
C ASN A 3 5.32 -4.43 11.92
N GLN A 4 4.20 -4.90 12.47
CA GLN A 4 3.33 -5.87 11.80
C GLN A 4 2.60 -5.23 10.62
N THR A 5 2.07 -4.02 10.82
CA THR A 5 1.41 -3.24 9.76
C THR A 5 2.43 -2.88 8.67
N ARG A 6 3.63 -2.46 9.06
CA ARG A 6 4.74 -2.21 8.13
C ARG A 6 5.02 -3.40 7.24
N ASP A 7 5.21 -4.58 7.84
CA ASP A 7 5.57 -5.79 7.12
C ASP A 7 4.47 -6.25 6.17
N LYS A 8 3.20 -6.07 6.53
CA LYS A 8 2.05 -6.38 5.66
C LYS A 8 1.95 -5.44 4.46
N ILE A 9 2.09 -4.13 4.65
CA ILE A 9 2.08 -3.18 3.53
C ILE A 9 3.28 -3.44 2.62
N LEU A 10 4.46 -3.65 3.20
CA LEU A 10 5.65 -4.00 2.43
C LEU A 10 5.43 -5.27 1.60
N LYS A 11 4.83 -6.31 2.21
CA LYS A 11 4.49 -7.55 1.51
C LYS A 11 3.54 -7.29 0.34
N ALA A 12 2.48 -6.52 0.53
CA ALA A 12 1.53 -6.16 -0.54
C ALA A 12 2.21 -5.37 -1.68
N ILE A 13 3.15 -4.48 -1.39
CA ILE A 13 3.93 -3.78 -2.41
C ILE A 13 4.83 -4.77 -3.15
N THR A 14 5.61 -5.57 -2.42
CA THR A 14 6.56 -6.51 -3.05
C THR A 14 5.89 -7.64 -3.83
N SER A 15 4.60 -7.94 -3.59
CA SER A 15 3.86 -8.91 -4.41
C SER A 15 3.47 -8.38 -5.78
N GLU A 16 3.37 -7.06 -5.93
CA GLU A 16 3.07 -6.40 -7.22
C GLU A 16 4.34 -5.88 -7.91
N PHE A 17 5.32 -5.43 -7.12
CA PHE A 17 6.53 -4.77 -7.61
C PHE A 17 7.77 -5.60 -7.23
N ASP A 18 8.07 -6.64 -8.00
CA ASP A 18 9.22 -7.54 -7.78
C ASP A 18 10.58 -6.81 -7.68
N SER A 19 10.70 -5.64 -8.30
CA SER A 19 11.91 -4.81 -8.31
C SER A 19 11.96 -3.76 -7.20
N PHE A 20 10.94 -3.71 -6.32
CA PHE A 20 10.89 -2.74 -5.24
C PHE A 20 11.95 -3.03 -4.17
N ASP A 21 12.80 -2.04 -3.90
CA ASP A 21 13.78 -2.10 -2.83
C ASP A 21 13.10 -1.80 -1.48
N ALA A 22 12.95 -2.83 -0.65
CA ALA A 22 12.38 -2.73 0.70
C ALA A 22 13.09 -1.71 1.61
N THR A 23 14.35 -1.35 1.33
CA THR A 23 15.06 -0.31 2.11
C THR A 23 14.55 1.10 1.81
N SER A 24 13.89 1.30 0.67
CA SER A 24 13.23 2.56 0.29
C SER A 24 11.84 2.73 0.92
N PHE A 25 11.34 1.69 1.59
CA PHE A 25 10.04 1.74 2.27
C PHE A 25 10.06 2.76 3.42
N SER A 26 9.21 3.77 3.33
CA SER A 26 8.99 4.75 4.38
C SER A 26 7.56 5.28 4.30
N GLU A 27 7.05 5.86 5.40
CA GLU A 27 5.71 6.45 5.43
C GLU A 27 5.55 7.60 4.41
N GLY A 28 6.64 8.25 3.99
CA GLY A 28 6.64 9.34 3.02
C GLY A 28 6.86 8.92 1.56
N LEU A 29 7.12 7.63 1.28
CA LEU A 29 7.24 7.13 -0.09
C LEU A 29 5.92 7.34 -0.82
N ARG A 30 5.98 7.99 -2.00
CA ARG A 30 4.82 8.16 -2.87
C ARG A 30 4.64 6.94 -3.77
N LEU A 31 3.39 6.62 -4.09
CA LEU A 31 3.08 5.48 -4.96
C LEU A 31 3.64 5.68 -6.37
N GLY A 32 3.60 6.91 -6.89
CA GLY A 32 4.19 7.24 -8.19
C GLY A 32 5.72 7.15 -8.25
N ASP A 33 6.40 7.07 -7.10
CA ASP A 33 7.86 6.87 -7.04
C ASP A 33 8.23 5.37 -7.06
N ILE A 34 7.25 4.46 -6.96
CA ILE A 34 7.48 3.01 -7.06
C ILE A 34 7.78 2.65 -8.52
N PRO A 35 8.93 2.02 -8.83
CA PRO A 35 9.24 1.61 -10.19
C PRO A 35 8.19 0.65 -10.75
N GLY A 36 7.65 0.97 -11.93
CA GLY A 36 6.59 0.18 -12.55
C GLY A 36 5.18 0.56 -12.12
N TRP A 37 5.02 1.63 -11.32
CA TRP A 37 3.70 2.16 -10.98
C TRP A 37 2.93 2.63 -12.23
N ASP A 38 1.69 2.14 -12.35
CA ASP A 38 0.68 2.53 -13.31
C ASP A 38 -0.75 2.32 -12.77
N SER A 39 -1.76 2.64 -13.58
CA SER A 39 -3.18 2.47 -13.21
C SER A 39 -3.59 1.03 -12.90
N MET A 40 -2.95 0.03 -13.52
CA MET A 40 -3.25 -1.38 -13.25
C MET A 40 -2.64 -1.81 -11.92
N SER A 41 -1.40 -1.40 -11.66
CA SER A 41 -0.70 -1.69 -10.41
C SER A 41 -1.38 -1.04 -9.19
N SER A 42 -2.08 0.08 -9.37
CA SER A 42 -2.93 0.69 -8.35
C SER A 42 -4.07 -0.23 -7.91
N ILE A 43 -4.77 -0.85 -8.87
CA ILE A 43 -5.84 -1.81 -8.60
C ILE A 43 -5.28 -3.07 -7.94
N ASN A 44 -4.16 -3.59 -8.46
CA ASN A 44 -3.52 -4.78 -7.91
C ASN A 44 -3.03 -4.56 -6.47
N LEU A 45 -2.42 -3.40 -6.19
CA LEU A 45 -1.99 -3.03 -4.85
C LEU A 45 -3.18 -2.91 -3.89
N GLN A 46 -4.29 -2.31 -4.34
CA GLN A 46 -5.53 -2.27 -3.55
C GLN A 46 -5.99 -3.68 -3.18
N MET A 47 -6.09 -4.59 -4.15
CA MET A 47 -6.49 -5.99 -3.91
C MET A 47 -5.51 -6.73 -2.97
N ALA A 48 -4.21 -6.46 -3.08
CA ALA A 48 -3.20 -7.03 -2.20
C ALA A 48 -3.37 -6.52 -0.76
N LEU A 49 -3.65 -5.23 -0.57
CA LEU A 49 -3.93 -4.66 0.75
C LEU A 49 -5.21 -5.24 1.36
N GLU A 50 -6.28 -5.34 0.59
CA GLU A 50 -7.54 -6.00 1.01
C GLU A 50 -7.29 -7.44 1.48
N THR A 51 -6.45 -8.18 0.75
CA THR A 51 -6.07 -9.56 1.08
C THR A 51 -5.22 -9.64 2.37
N GLU A 52 -4.18 -8.84 2.50
CA GLU A 52 -3.26 -8.87 3.67
C GLU A 52 -3.93 -8.40 4.96
N PHE A 53 -4.90 -7.50 4.87
CA PHE A 53 -5.60 -6.92 6.00
C PHE A 53 -7.01 -7.48 6.22
N ALA A 54 -7.49 -8.36 5.34
CA ALA A 54 -8.85 -8.91 5.36
C ALA A 54 -9.92 -7.81 5.48
N VAL A 55 -9.78 -6.78 4.66
CA VAL A 55 -10.64 -5.58 4.63
C VAL A 55 -11.15 -5.34 3.21
N GLU A 56 -12.23 -4.58 3.06
CA GLU A 56 -12.77 -4.16 1.76
C GLU A 56 -12.61 -2.64 1.63
N LEU A 57 -11.83 -2.18 0.65
CA LEU A 57 -11.48 -0.76 0.44
C LEU A 57 -12.41 -0.16 -0.63
N LYS A 58 -13.70 -0.04 -0.32
CA LYS A 58 -14.71 0.47 -1.27
C LYS A 58 -14.45 1.93 -1.62
N ASP A 59 -14.68 2.26 -2.90
CA ASP A 59 -14.59 3.62 -3.43
C ASP A 59 -13.22 4.28 -3.21
N VAL A 60 -12.17 3.47 -3.01
CA VAL A 60 -10.79 3.93 -2.91
C VAL A 60 -10.17 3.97 -4.30
N SER A 61 -9.42 5.04 -4.55
CA SER A 61 -8.55 5.16 -5.72
C SER A 61 -7.18 5.59 -5.23
N LEU A 62 -6.19 4.71 -5.39
CA LEU A 62 -4.79 5.03 -5.09
C LEU A 62 -4.20 5.78 -6.29
N VAL A 63 -3.68 6.98 -6.05
CA VAL A 63 -3.09 7.84 -7.09
C VAL A 63 -1.62 8.11 -6.82
N ASP A 64 -0.89 8.58 -7.83
CA ASP A 64 0.57 8.77 -7.77
C ASP A 64 1.04 9.63 -6.59
N SER A 65 0.24 10.61 -6.18
CA SER A 65 0.56 11.51 -5.06
C SER A 65 0.32 10.91 -3.68
N ASP A 66 -0.38 9.79 -3.59
CA ASP A 66 -0.61 9.12 -2.31
C ASP A 66 0.70 8.57 -1.76
N THR A 67 0.76 8.48 -0.45
CA THR A 67 1.92 7.99 0.28
C THR A 67 1.57 6.73 1.04
N ILE A 68 2.59 6.02 1.53
CA ILE A 68 2.39 4.92 2.48
C ILE A 68 1.61 5.39 3.72
N ALA A 69 1.84 6.61 4.21
CA ALA A 69 1.04 7.20 5.29
C ALA A 69 -0.45 7.36 4.91
N THR A 70 -0.75 7.69 3.64
CA THR A 70 -2.12 7.71 3.13
C THR A 70 -2.76 6.33 3.20
N ILE A 71 -2.03 5.29 2.80
CA ILE A 71 -2.51 3.89 2.89
C ILE A 71 -2.78 3.51 4.34
N VAL A 72 -1.88 3.83 5.27
CA VAL A 72 -2.08 3.55 6.71
C VAL A 72 -3.35 4.23 7.21
N ARG A 73 -3.54 5.53 6.92
CA ARG A 73 -4.76 6.24 7.33
C ARG A 73 -6.01 5.58 6.74
N LEU A 74 -5.96 5.23 5.45
CA LEU A 74 -7.06 4.62 4.73
C LEU A 74 -7.46 3.27 5.31
N LEU A 75 -6.49 2.43 5.69
CA LEU A 75 -6.75 1.17 6.40
C LEU A 75 -7.42 1.44 7.77
N GLY A 76 -6.94 2.45 8.50
CA GLY A 76 -7.55 2.89 9.76
C GLY A 76 -9.01 3.33 9.60
N ASP A 77 -9.31 4.11 8.56
CA ASP A 77 -10.67 4.57 8.23
C ASP A 77 -11.61 3.39 7.90
N HIS A 78 -11.05 2.25 7.48
CA HIS A 78 -11.78 1.00 7.20
C HIS A 78 -11.74 -0.01 8.37
N GLY A 79 -11.35 0.43 9.56
CA GLY A 79 -11.42 -0.38 10.80
C GLY A 79 -10.26 -1.34 11.02
N VAL A 80 -9.17 -1.20 10.26
CA VAL A 80 -7.93 -1.93 10.52
C VAL A 80 -7.16 -1.22 11.65
N ASN A 81 -6.66 -1.99 12.62
CA ASN A 81 -5.80 -1.45 13.68
C ASN A 81 -4.35 -1.36 13.16
N VAL A 82 -3.85 -0.14 12.93
CA VAL A 82 -2.59 0.17 12.21
C VAL A 82 -1.73 1.24 12.89
#